data_AF-A0A4R0NJV7-F1
#
_entry.id   AF-A0A4R0NJV7-F1
#
_cell.length_a   1.000
_cell.length_b   1.000
_cell.length_c   1.000
_cell.angle_alpha   90.00
_cell.angle_beta   90.00
_cell.angle_gamma   90.00
#
_symmetry.space_group_name_H-M   'P 1'
#
loop_
_entity.id
_entity.type
_entity.pdbx_description
1 polymer ?
#
loop_
_entity_poly.entity_id
_entity_poly.type
_entity_poly.pdbx_seq_one_letter_code
_entity_poly.pdbx_strand_id
1 'polypeptide(L)'
;MKQKYNMVMVLMLMLSLAMQSCERDGQLAVLPIDKLSPIEFKGFVMGDTLEQYFDGVKLREFQGWARFNGNIAFNSEAPVKMELRKKSTGEVLLTQNIERNRTEKPITFFYDGKKLSEKYEYPAAIADIEQIAFYFDFPADMPVDVAYGDGSDVNSVVYLARNVKPGEWTAFIQVPPLEGEMYVLLLKAGKKEYLIDNDVNYSVMSAGIVLPNKYGYKGGGVQSWYVGTRMDLNTNKSVLDPQSNLVAIFPR
;
A
#
# COMPACT_ATOMS: atom_id res chain seq x y z
N MET A 1 -6.01 16.76 -70.92
CA MET A 1 -4.91 17.34 -70.12
C MET A 1 -5.29 17.69 -68.68
N LYS A 2 -6.46 18.32 -68.40
CA LYS A 2 -6.86 18.72 -67.02
C LYS A 2 -6.96 17.58 -65.97
N GLN A 3 -7.36 16.36 -66.34
CA GLN A 3 -7.51 15.25 -65.37
C GLN A 3 -6.18 14.73 -64.78
N LYS A 4 -5.09 14.75 -65.56
CA LYS A 4 -3.78 14.27 -65.08
C LYS A 4 -3.16 15.22 -64.05
N TYR A 5 -3.42 16.53 -64.17
CA TYR A 5 -2.96 17.52 -63.20
C TYR A 5 -3.68 17.41 -61.85
N ASN A 6 -4.98 17.12 -61.84
CA ASN A 6 -5.72 16.93 -60.58
C ASN A 6 -5.24 15.70 -59.80
N MET A 7 -4.92 14.60 -60.49
CA MET A 7 -4.44 13.39 -59.83
C MET A 7 -3.05 13.58 -59.22
N VAL A 8 -2.14 14.27 -59.92
CA VAL A 8 -0.81 14.61 -59.40
C VAL A 8 -0.90 15.56 -58.21
N MET A 9 -1.80 16.54 -58.26
CA MET A 9 -1.98 17.51 -57.18
C MET A 9 -2.55 16.86 -55.91
N VAL A 10 -3.51 15.94 -56.04
CA VAL A 10 -4.05 15.16 -54.91
C VAL A 10 -3.01 14.21 -54.32
N LEU A 11 -2.17 13.59 -55.15
CA LEU A 11 -1.09 12.71 -54.69
C LEU A 11 -0.01 13.49 -53.92
N MET A 12 0.36 14.68 -54.37
CA MET A 12 1.29 15.56 -53.66
C MET A 12 0.70 16.05 -52.33
N LEU A 13 -0.61 16.36 -52.29
CA LEU A 13 -1.28 16.77 -51.06
C LEU A 13 -1.28 15.64 -50.02
N MET A 14 -1.58 14.40 -50.43
CA MET A 14 -1.50 13.23 -49.55
C MET A 14 -0.08 12.93 -49.07
N LEU A 15 0.95 13.07 -49.93
CA LEU A 15 2.34 12.95 -49.51
C LEU A 15 2.74 14.03 -48.49
N SER A 16 2.25 15.26 -48.66
CA SER A 16 2.54 16.36 -47.73
C SER A 16 1.88 16.15 -46.35
N LEU A 17 0.71 15.52 -46.32
CA LEU A 17 0.03 15.14 -45.08
C LEU A 17 0.74 13.95 -44.38
N ALA A 18 1.36 13.05 -45.15
CA ALA A 18 2.11 11.91 -44.60
C ALA A 18 3.49 12.28 -44.01
N MET A 19 4.06 13.44 -44.39
CA MET A 19 5.34 13.91 -43.85
C MET A 19 5.22 14.87 -42.66
N GLN A 20 4.01 15.21 -42.22
CA GLN A 20 3.80 15.88 -40.93
C GLN A 20 3.88 14.84 -39.81
N SER A 21 5.08 14.34 -39.55
CA SER A 21 5.38 13.78 -38.24
C SER A 21 5.10 14.89 -37.23
N CYS A 22 4.21 14.64 -36.28
CA CYS A 22 3.91 15.60 -35.21
C CYS A 22 5.20 15.80 -34.41
N GLU A 23 5.93 16.86 -34.71
CA GLU A 23 7.01 17.37 -33.88
C GLU A 23 6.42 18.46 -33.00
N ARG A 24 6.49 18.27 -31.69
CA ARG A 24 6.22 19.33 -30.72
C ARG A 24 7.58 19.78 -30.20
N ASP A 25 7.93 21.04 -30.45
CA ASP A 25 9.18 21.66 -30.00
C ASP A 25 10.46 20.94 -30.49
N GLY A 26 10.46 20.42 -31.72
CA GLY A 26 11.65 19.81 -32.35
C GLY A 26 12.01 18.40 -31.84
N GLN A 27 11.12 17.78 -31.06
CA GLN A 27 11.21 16.38 -30.67
C GLN A 27 10.05 15.60 -31.30
N LEU A 28 10.33 14.37 -31.73
CA LEU A 28 9.30 13.43 -32.18
C LEU A 28 8.24 13.31 -31.07
N ALA A 29 6.95 13.51 -31.40
CA ALA A 29 5.88 13.33 -30.42
C ALA A 29 5.80 11.91 -29.84
N VAL A 30 6.47 10.94 -30.47
CA VAL A 30 6.65 9.58 -29.98
C VAL A 30 8.15 9.27 -29.97
N LEU A 31 8.74 9.15 -28.78
CA LEU A 31 10.12 8.68 -28.63
C LEU A 31 10.20 7.20 -29.02
N PRO A 32 11.22 6.78 -29.80
CA PRO A 32 11.39 5.37 -30.15
C PRO A 32 11.68 4.56 -28.87
N ILE A 33 10.85 3.55 -28.61
CA ILE A 33 11.07 2.58 -27.54
C ILE A 33 12.01 1.51 -28.09
N ASP A 34 13.19 1.40 -27.50
CA ASP A 34 14.20 0.40 -27.85
C ASP A 34 13.96 -0.92 -27.08
N LYS A 35 13.54 -0.85 -25.81
CA LYS A 35 13.22 -2.04 -25.02
C LYS A 35 12.15 -1.78 -23.97
N LEU A 36 11.35 -2.81 -23.68
CA LEU A 36 10.53 -2.89 -22.48
C LEU A 36 11.16 -3.91 -21.52
N SER A 37 11.36 -3.53 -20.27
CA SER A 37 11.81 -4.45 -19.22
C SER A 37 10.79 -4.51 -18.09
N PRO A 38 10.41 -5.71 -17.63
CA PRO A 38 9.46 -5.86 -16.55
C PRO A 38 10.02 -5.30 -15.24
N ILE A 39 9.14 -4.74 -14.43
CA ILE A 39 9.46 -4.32 -13.08
C ILE A 39 8.30 -4.60 -12.12
N GLU A 40 8.69 -5.11 -10.95
CA GLU A 40 7.80 -5.27 -9.81
C GLU A 40 8.29 -4.39 -8.66
N PHE A 41 7.35 -3.68 -8.03
CA PHE A 41 7.53 -2.98 -6.77
C PHE A 41 6.54 -3.51 -5.77
N LYS A 42 7.03 -3.85 -4.59
CA LYS A 42 6.22 -4.27 -3.46
C LYS A 42 6.68 -3.51 -2.23
N GLY A 43 5.77 -2.92 -1.49
CA GLY A 43 6.16 -2.28 -0.26
C GLY A 43 5.00 -1.82 0.58
N PHE A 44 5.31 -1.18 1.69
CA PHE A 44 4.31 -0.61 2.56
C PHE A 44 4.82 0.72 3.12
N VAL A 45 3.96 1.72 3.13
CA VAL A 45 4.26 3.09 3.55
C VAL A 45 3.41 3.44 4.75
N MET A 46 4.05 3.76 5.86
CA MET A 46 3.42 4.28 7.07
C MET A 46 3.66 5.79 7.22
N GLY A 47 2.68 6.51 7.74
CA GLY A 47 2.79 7.93 8.02
C GLY A 47 2.79 8.77 6.74
N ASP A 48 3.92 9.43 6.44
CA ASP A 48 3.98 10.33 5.30
C ASP A 48 3.95 9.60 3.96
N THR A 49 3.31 10.23 2.98
CA THR A 49 3.19 9.72 1.62
C THR A 49 4.55 9.71 0.94
N LEU A 50 4.85 8.65 0.20
CA LEU A 50 6.02 8.60 -0.68
C LEU A 50 5.62 8.89 -2.12
N GLU A 51 6.46 9.63 -2.82
CA GLU A 51 6.33 9.91 -4.24
C GLU A 51 7.37 9.12 -5.03
N GLN A 52 6.96 8.50 -6.12
CA GLN A 52 7.86 7.77 -7.01
C GLN A 52 8.17 8.60 -8.25
N TYR A 53 9.46 8.71 -8.54
CA TYR A 53 10.00 9.42 -9.69
C TYR A 53 10.81 8.48 -10.58
N PHE A 54 10.77 8.73 -11.88
CA PHE A 54 11.68 8.14 -12.86
C PHE A 54 12.30 9.28 -13.68
N ASP A 55 13.63 9.38 -13.68
CA ASP A 55 14.39 10.45 -14.32
C ASP A 55 13.88 11.86 -14.00
N GLY A 56 13.46 12.07 -12.74
CA GLY A 56 12.93 13.34 -12.25
C GLY A 56 11.45 13.58 -12.58
N VAL A 57 10.77 12.69 -13.29
CA VAL A 57 9.34 12.76 -13.57
C VAL A 57 8.55 11.98 -12.53
N LYS A 58 7.63 12.65 -11.83
CA LYS A 58 6.73 12.01 -10.87
C LYS A 58 5.75 11.10 -11.60
N LEU A 59 5.67 9.84 -11.19
CA LEU A 59 4.68 8.89 -11.73
C LEU A 59 3.49 8.66 -10.81
N ARG A 60 3.73 8.55 -9.50
CA ARG A 60 2.68 8.18 -8.54
C ARG A 60 3.05 8.52 -7.11
N GLU A 61 2.06 8.32 -6.23
CA GLU A 61 2.19 8.41 -4.79
C GLU A 61 1.85 7.05 -4.15
N PHE A 62 2.44 6.80 -2.97
CA PHE A 62 2.22 5.60 -2.17
C PHE A 62 1.86 5.99 -0.74
N GLN A 63 0.76 5.43 -0.25
CA GLN A 63 0.33 5.46 1.14
C GLN A 63 -0.26 4.07 1.47
N GLY A 64 0.18 3.43 2.55
CA GLY A 64 -0.17 2.05 2.84
C GLY A 64 0.47 1.06 1.85
N TRP A 65 -0.29 0.07 1.38
CA TRP A 65 0.24 -1.00 0.52
C TRP A 65 0.62 -0.48 -0.87
N ALA A 66 1.89 -0.57 -1.21
CA ALA A 66 2.43 -0.26 -2.53
C ALA A 66 2.62 -1.57 -3.32
N ARG A 67 1.89 -1.72 -4.42
CA ARG A 67 2.11 -2.81 -5.38
C ARG A 67 2.05 -2.28 -6.80
N PHE A 68 3.07 -2.55 -7.58
CA PHE A 68 3.09 -2.26 -9.01
C PHE A 68 3.76 -3.39 -9.77
N ASN A 69 3.09 -3.85 -10.82
CA ASN A 69 3.62 -4.74 -11.84
C ASN A 69 3.46 -4.05 -13.18
N GLY A 70 4.55 -3.87 -13.91
CA GLY A 70 4.50 -3.25 -15.23
C GLY A 70 5.81 -3.36 -15.96
N ASN A 71 5.98 -2.52 -16.98
CA ASN A 71 7.21 -2.43 -17.77
C ASN A 71 7.76 -1.00 -17.73
N ILE A 72 9.09 -0.90 -17.77
CA ILE A 72 9.79 0.36 -18.03
C ILE A 72 10.24 0.35 -19.48
N ALA A 73 9.99 1.45 -20.17
CA ALA A 73 10.46 1.70 -21.52
C ALA A 73 11.83 2.36 -21.50
N PHE A 74 12.76 1.77 -22.25
CA PHE A 74 14.10 2.30 -22.49
C PHE A 74 14.15 2.86 -23.91
N ASN A 75 14.67 4.07 -24.05
CA ASN A 75 14.96 4.72 -25.34
C ASN A 75 16.47 4.74 -25.66
N SER A 76 17.30 4.19 -24.77
CA SER A 76 18.75 4.08 -24.90
C SER A 76 19.30 2.98 -23.99
N GLU A 77 20.61 2.75 -24.01
CA GLU A 77 21.28 1.83 -23.09
C GLU A 77 21.49 2.42 -21.69
N ALA A 78 21.22 3.71 -21.48
CA ALA A 78 21.39 4.34 -20.18
C ALA A 78 20.40 3.76 -19.15
N PRO A 79 20.83 3.59 -17.88
CA PRO A 79 19.92 3.18 -16.82
C PRO A 79 18.89 4.26 -16.55
N VAL A 80 17.68 3.84 -16.21
CA VAL A 80 16.62 4.75 -15.74
C VAL A 80 16.79 4.93 -14.22
N LYS A 81 16.84 6.18 -13.76
CA LYS A 81 16.97 6.50 -12.34
C LYS A 81 15.60 6.54 -11.69
N MET A 82 15.33 5.64 -10.76
CA MET A 82 14.13 5.65 -9.92
C MET A 82 14.44 6.24 -8.56
N GLU A 83 13.56 7.10 -8.06
CA GLU A 83 13.67 7.64 -6.71
C GLU A 83 12.34 7.51 -5.96
N LEU A 84 12.44 7.22 -4.66
CA LEU A 84 11.35 7.42 -3.72
C LEU A 84 11.65 8.65 -2.87
N ARG A 85 10.73 9.60 -2.87
CA ARG A 85 10.86 10.85 -2.14
C ARG A 85 9.76 11.00 -1.11
N LYS A 86 10.11 11.58 0.04
CA LYS A 86 9.13 11.97 1.05
C LYS A 86 8.31 13.15 0.56
N LYS A 87 6.98 13.04 0.52
CA LYS A 87 6.12 14.09 -0.06
C LYS A 87 6.20 15.40 0.71
N SER A 88 6.23 15.37 2.04
CA SER A 88 6.21 16.59 2.85
C SER A 88 7.50 17.41 2.79
N THR A 89 8.65 16.76 2.58
CA THR A 89 9.97 17.42 2.64
C THR A 89 10.72 17.42 1.31
N GLY A 90 10.32 16.58 0.35
CA GLY A 90 11.07 16.34 -0.88
C GLY A 90 12.35 15.51 -0.70
N GLU A 91 12.64 15.04 0.52
CA GLU A 91 13.81 14.23 0.83
C GLU A 91 13.84 12.94 0.01
N VAL A 92 14.98 12.66 -0.65
CA VAL A 92 15.18 11.41 -1.38
C VAL A 92 15.54 10.31 -0.39
N LEU A 93 14.67 9.32 -0.25
CA LEU A 93 14.84 8.20 0.68
C LEU A 93 15.46 6.97 0.02
N LEU A 94 15.23 6.80 -1.29
CA LEU A 94 15.80 5.71 -2.09
C LEU A 94 16.16 6.25 -3.47
N THR A 95 17.30 5.81 -3.99
CA THR A 95 17.69 5.95 -5.39
C THR A 95 18.07 4.58 -5.92
N GLN A 96 17.47 4.16 -7.03
CA GLN A 96 17.75 2.90 -7.70
C GLN A 96 17.98 3.15 -9.18
N ASN A 97 19.14 2.75 -9.70
CA ASN A 97 19.35 2.68 -11.13
C ASN A 97 18.79 1.36 -11.65
N ILE A 98 17.94 1.45 -12.68
CA ILE A 98 17.29 0.30 -13.30
C ILE A 98 17.93 0.09 -14.66
N GLU A 99 18.76 -0.95 -14.72
CA GLU A 99 19.49 -1.32 -15.92
C GLU A 99 18.55 -1.92 -16.98
N ARG A 100 18.85 -1.65 -18.26
CA ARG A 100 18.11 -2.20 -19.41
C ARG A 100 18.04 -3.73 -19.39
N ASN A 101 19.07 -4.39 -18.87
CA ASN A 101 19.19 -5.86 -18.78
C ASN A 101 19.04 -6.39 -17.34
N ARG A 102 18.37 -5.64 -16.46
CA ARG A 102 18.12 -6.06 -15.09
C ARG A 102 17.38 -7.41 -15.04
N THR A 103 17.82 -8.27 -14.13
CA THR A 103 17.13 -9.52 -13.78
C THR A 103 15.98 -9.27 -12.81
N GLU A 104 14.96 -10.13 -12.87
CA GLU A 104 13.59 -10.00 -12.31
C GLU A 104 13.50 -9.99 -10.76
N LYS A 105 14.31 -9.20 -10.06
CA LYS A 105 14.13 -9.02 -8.61
C LYS A 105 13.14 -7.89 -8.34
N PRO A 106 12.05 -8.13 -7.61
CA PRO A 106 11.18 -7.07 -7.11
C PRO A 106 11.98 -6.04 -6.31
N ILE A 107 11.61 -4.77 -6.43
CA ILE A 107 12.07 -3.73 -5.50
C ILE A 107 11.12 -3.79 -4.30
N THR A 108 11.64 -4.29 -3.17
CA THR A 108 10.89 -4.39 -1.93
C THR A 108 11.27 -3.27 -0.97
N PHE A 109 10.28 -2.65 -0.32
CA PHE A 109 10.57 -1.62 0.68
C PHE A 109 9.50 -1.51 1.76
N PHE A 110 9.91 -1.07 2.95
CA PHE A 110 9.05 -0.70 4.07
C PHE A 110 9.46 0.68 4.57
N TYR A 111 8.52 1.61 4.64
CA TYR A 111 8.72 2.93 5.20
C TYR A 111 7.98 3.05 6.53
N ASP A 112 8.71 3.28 7.62
CA ASP A 112 8.16 3.37 8.99
C ASP A 112 7.69 4.78 9.37
N GLY A 113 7.61 5.70 8.40
CA GLY A 113 7.36 7.12 8.62
C GLY A 113 8.62 7.97 8.86
N LYS A 114 9.78 7.33 9.02
CA LYS A 114 11.08 8.00 9.23
C LYS A 114 12.14 7.53 8.23
N LYS A 115 12.29 6.21 8.05
CA LYS A 115 13.33 5.60 7.21
C LYS A 115 12.77 4.48 6.34
N LEU A 116 13.47 4.21 5.24
CA LEU A 116 13.23 3.04 4.40
C LEU A 116 14.08 1.85 4.85
N SER A 117 13.51 0.66 4.79
CA SER A 117 14.21 -0.63 4.87
C SER A 117 13.72 -1.56 3.77
N GLU A 118 14.52 -2.55 3.38
CA GLU A 118 14.12 -3.55 2.38
C GLU A 118 13.11 -4.57 2.93
N LYS A 119 13.03 -4.68 4.26
CA LYS A 119 12.22 -5.66 4.99
C LYS A 119 11.52 -5.04 6.19
N TYR A 120 10.44 -5.67 6.62
CA TYR A 120 9.79 -5.44 7.91
C TYR A 120 10.28 -6.48 8.92
N GLU A 121 10.70 -6.05 10.10
CA GLU A 121 11.18 -6.94 11.16
C GLU A 121 10.10 -7.20 12.19
N TYR A 122 9.94 -8.46 12.58
CA TYR A 122 8.97 -8.95 13.55
C TYR A 122 9.56 -10.17 14.27
N PRO A 123 9.08 -10.55 15.47
CA PRO A 123 9.64 -11.67 16.23
C PRO A 123 9.48 -13.01 15.51
N ALA A 124 10.28 -13.99 15.91
CA ALA A 124 10.08 -15.35 15.44
C ALA A 124 8.78 -15.93 16.02
N ALA A 125 8.10 -16.77 15.24
CA ALA A 125 6.96 -17.52 15.71
C ALA A 125 7.34 -18.42 16.88
N ILE A 126 6.45 -18.52 17.87
CA ILE A 126 6.54 -19.43 19.00
C ILE A 126 5.47 -20.50 18.80
N ALA A 127 5.84 -21.78 18.85
CA ALA A 127 4.89 -22.88 18.66
C ALA A 127 3.69 -22.76 19.60
N ASP A 128 2.48 -22.91 19.05
CA ASP A 128 1.19 -22.83 19.75
C ASP A 128 0.90 -21.52 20.50
N ILE A 129 1.70 -20.46 20.30
CA ILE A 129 1.46 -19.13 20.89
C ILE A 129 1.30 -18.12 19.76
N GLU A 130 0.07 -17.62 19.60
CA GLU A 130 -0.19 -16.54 18.64
C GLU A 130 0.38 -15.22 19.15
N GLN A 131 1.07 -14.49 18.27
CA GLN A 131 1.64 -13.18 18.58
C GLN A 131 1.07 -12.13 17.65
N ILE A 132 0.47 -11.07 18.21
CA ILE A 132 -0.14 -10.00 17.42
C ILE A 132 0.31 -8.61 17.88
N ALA A 133 0.60 -7.73 16.93
CA ALA A 133 0.82 -6.32 17.16
C ALA A 133 -0.13 -5.47 16.32
N PHE A 134 -0.48 -4.29 16.82
CA PHE A 134 -1.37 -3.34 16.16
C PHE A 134 -0.69 -1.97 15.99
N TYR A 135 -0.97 -1.32 14.87
CA TYR A 135 -0.65 0.08 14.62
C TYR A 135 -1.90 0.76 14.07
N PHE A 136 -2.31 1.84 14.72
CA PHE A 136 -3.48 2.62 14.29
C PHE A 136 -3.02 3.96 13.71
N ASP A 137 -3.25 4.16 12.41
CA ASP A 137 -3.01 5.44 11.73
C ASP A 137 -4.26 6.32 11.82
N PHE A 138 -4.59 6.69 13.06
CA PHE A 138 -5.75 7.47 13.45
C PHE A 138 -5.31 8.84 14.00
N PRO A 139 -6.22 9.82 14.12
CA PRO A 139 -5.96 11.04 14.88
C PRO A 139 -5.46 10.74 16.30
N ALA A 140 -4.49 11.53 16.80
CA ALA A 140 -3.80 11.25 18.07
C ALA A 140 -4.74 11.25 19.29
N ASP A 141 -5.90 11.90 19.20
CA ASP A 141 -6.95 11.98 20.22
C ASP A 141 -7.98 10.83 20.13
N MET A 142 -7.72 9.82 19.31
CA MET A 142 -8.56 8.64 19.12
C MET A 142 -7.90 7.35 19.65
N PRO A 143 -7.67 7.22 20.97
CA PRO A 143 -7.12 5.99 21.55
C PRO A 143 -8.11 4.82 21.45
N VAL A 144 -7.57 3.62 21.27
CA VAL A 144 -8.35 2.42 20.90
C VAL A 144 -8.16 1.31 21.93
N ASP A 145 -9.26 0.68 22.33
CA ASP A 145 -9.23 -0.65 22.94
C ASP A 145 -9.49 -1.70 21.85
N VAL A 146 -8.68 -2.75 21.81
CA VAL A 146 -8.84 -3.87 20.88
C VAL A 146 -9.44 -5.03 21.64
N ALA A 147 -10.60 -5.49 21.21
CA ALA A 147 -11.34 -6.53 21.90
C ALA A 147 -11.72 -7.67 20.96
N TYR A 148 -11.90 -8.85 21.53
CA TYR A 148 -12.43 -10.03 20.88
C TYR A 148 -13.77 -10.37 21.50
N GLY A 149 -14.82 -10.50 20.70
CA GLY A 149 -16.15 -10.79 21.25
C GLY A 149 -17.27 -10.73 20.23
N ASP A 150 -18.47 -11.03 20.72
CA ASP A 150 -19.71 -10.89 19.97
C ASP A 150 -19.98 -9.40 19.74
N GLY A 151 -20.13 -9.03 18.47
CA GLY A 151 -20.43 -7.66 18.06
C GLY A 151 -21.77 -7.13 18.55
N SER A 152 -22.67 -7.99 19.05
CA SER A 152 -23.97 -7.57 19.60
C SER A 152 -23.92 -7.15 21.08
N ASP A 153 -22.88 -7.52 21.83
CA ASP A 153 -22.73 -7.16 23.25
C ASP A 153 -21.30 -6.73 23.62
N VAL A 154 -21.05 -5.42 23.56
CA VAL A 154 -19.81 -4.78 23.99
C VAL A 154 -19.47 -5.00 25.48
N ASN A 155 -20.41 -5.46 26.31
CA ASN A 155 -20.14 -5.74 27.71
C ASN A 155 -19.43 -7.08 27.95
N SER A 156 -19.50 -8.00 26.99
CA SER A 156 -19.01 -9.37 27.11
C SER A 156 -17.85 -9.64 26.14
N VAL A 157 -16.81 -8.80 26.22
CA VAL A 157 -15.64 -8.88 25.34
C VAL A 157 -14.36 -9.22 26.11
N VAL A 158 -13.43 -9.89 25.43
CA VAL A 158 -12.08 -10.16 25.90
C VAL A 158 -11.15 -9.10 25.32
N TYR A 159 -10.49 -8.32 26.17
CA TYR A 159 -9.56 -7.30 25.68
C TYR A 159 -8.23 -7.93 25.26
N LEU A 160 -7.85 -7.72 24.00
CA LEU A 160 -6.54 -8.09 23.47
C LEU A 160 -5.52 -6.99 23.81
N ALA A 161 -5.91 -5.73 23.64
CA ALA A 161 -5.10 -4.56 23.97
C ALA A 161 -5.98 -3.45 24.56
N ARG A 162 -5.40 -2.61 25.42
CA ARG A 162 -6.10 -1.46 25.99
C ARG A 162 -5.30 -0.18 25.82
N ASN A 163 -6.04 0.92 25.63
CA ASN A 163 -5.52 2.27 25.53
C ASN A 163 -4.36 2.38 24.53
N VAL A 164 -4.53 1.73 23.37
CA VAL A 164 -3.54 1.78 22.30
C VAL A 164 -3.53 3.18 21.74
N LYS A 165 -2.34 3.80 21.74
CA LYS A 165 -2.14 5.13 21.19
C LYS A 165 -1.96 5.05 19.68
N PRO A 166 -2.68 5.88 18.91
CA PRO A 166 -2.42 6.01 17.48
C PRO A 166 -0.99 6.47 17.20
N GLY A 167 -0.46 6.08 16.03
CA GLY A 167 0.88 6.45 15.59
C GLY A 167 2.02 5.62 16.15
N GLU A 168 1.75 4.64 17.03
CA GLU A 168 2.74 3.77 17.66
C GLU A 168 2.36 2.29 17.51
N TRP A 169 3.36 1.42 17.38
CA TRP A 169 3.15 -0.03 17.44
C TRP A 169 2.92 -0.47 18.89
N THR A 170 1.93 -1.33 19.10
CA THR A 170 1.90 -2.12 20.34
C THR A 170 3.09 -3.07 20.39
N ALA A 171 3.47 -3.50 21.60
CA ALA A 171 4.26 -4.72 21.74
C ALA A 171 3.52 -5.90 21.11
N PHE A 172 4.25 -6.96 20.74
CA PHE A 172 3.63 -8.21 20.31
C PHE A 172 2.97 -8.88 21.52
N ILE A 173 1.65 -8.93 21.47
CA ILE A 173 0.77 -9.49 22.50
C ILE A 173 0.67 -10.99 22.23
N GLN A 174 0.84 -11.79 23.27
CA GLN A 174 0.58 -13.23 23.20
C GLN A 174 -0.91 -13.46 23.42
N VAL A 175 -1.58 -14.04 22.43
CA VAL A 175 -3.02 -14.30 22.49
C VAL A 175 -3.24 -15.73 22.97
N PRO A 176 -3.87 -15.94 24.13
CA PRO A 176 -4.23 -17.29 24.58
C PRO A 176 -5.37 -17.84 23.70
N PRO A 177 -5.59 -19.17 23.69
CA PRO A 177 -6.75 -19.75 23.02
C PRO A 177 -8.06 -19.14 23.50
N LEU A 178 -8.85 -18.62 22.55
CA LEU A 178 -10.11 -17.94 22.79
C LEU A 178 -11.30 -18.90 22.72
N GLU A 179 -12.40 -18.52 23.36
CA GLU A 179 -13.67 -19.22 23.28
C GLU A 179 -14.42 -18.84 22.00
N GLY A 180 -14.78 -19.84 21.18
CA GLY A 180 -15.62 -19.63 20.00
C GLY A 180 -14.91 -19.00 18.80
N GLU A 181 -15.72 -18.64 17.80
CA GLU A 181 -15.31 -17.87 16.63
C GLU A 181 -16.08 -16.54 16.65
N MET A 182 -15.38 -15.48 17.05
CA MET A 182 -15.95 -14.13 17.17
C MET A 182 -15.10 -13.10 16.43
N TYR A 183 -15.49 -11.84 16.53
CA TYR A 183 -14.87 -10.73 15.81
C TYR A 183 -13.82 -10.02 16.64
N VAL A 184 -12.84 -9.40 15.96
CA VAL A 184 -11.96 -8.40 16.58
C VAL A 184 -12.58 -7.03 16.38
N LEU A 185 -12.93 -6.41 17.50
CA LEU A 185 -13.66 -5.15 17.61
C LEU A 185 -12.72 -4.03 18.07
N LEU A 186 -12.92 -2.83 17.55
CA LEU A 186 -12.27 -1.61 17.99
C LEU A 186 -13.27 -0.79 18.81
N LEU A 187 -12.89 -0.48 20.05
CA LEU A 187 -13.69 0.31 20.98
C LEU A 187 -12.96 1.62 21.31
N LYS A 188 -13.72 2.65 21.71
CA LYS A 188 -13.12 3.86 22.27
C LYS A 188 -12.41 3.52 23.59
N ALA A 189 -11.15 3.89 23.74
CA ALA A 189 -10.38 3.48 24.91
C ALA A 189 -11.05 3.84 26.25
N GLY A 190 -11.14 2.86 27.15
CA GLY A 190 -11.75 3.01 28.47
C GLY A 190 -13.27 3.17 28.46
N LYS A 191 -13.92 3.06 27.31
CA LYS A 191 -15.38 3.15 27.15
C LYS A 191 -15.92 1.86 26.56
N LYS A 192 -17.18 1.55 26.88
CA LYS A 192 -17.92 0.45 26.25
C LYS A 192 -18.71 0.95 25.05
N GLU A 193 -18.01 1.57 24.10
CA GLU A 193 -18.57 2.16 22.89
C GLU A 193 -17.70 1.74 21.70
N TYR A 194 -18.32 1.41 20.57
CA TYR A 194 -17.58 1.13 19.34
C TYR A 194 -16.87 2.39 18.86
N LEU A 195 -15.70 2.20 18.22
CA LEU A 195 -14.80 3.28 17.87
C LEU A 195 -15.44 4.29 16.90
N ILE A 196 -16.00 3.81 15.80
CA ILE A 196 -16.56 4.61 14.72
C ILE A 196 -18.07 4.71 14.89
N ASP A 197 -18.57 5.93 15.10
CA ASP A 197 -20.00 6.27 15.24
C ASP A 197 -20.79 5.43 16.25
N ASN A 198 -20.09 4.75 17.18
CA ASN A 198 -20.67 3.74 18.06
C ASN A 198 -21.44 2.62 17.30
N ASP A 199 -20.95 2.25 16.10
CA ASP A 199 -21.50 1.20 15.26
C ASP A 199 -20.49 0.05 15.08
N VAL A 200 -20.94 -1.18 15.37
CA VAL A 200 -20.12 -2.38 15.27
C VAL A 200 -19.64 -2.66 13.84
N ASN A 201 -20.48 -2.39 12.83
CA ASN A 201 -20.19 -2.74 11.44
C ASN A 201 -19.02 -1.91 10.88
N TYR A 202 -18.82 -0.71 11.43
CA TYR A 202 -17.73 0.19 11.07
C TYR A 202 -16.52 0.07 12.00
N SER A 203 -16.65 -0.70 13.08
CA SER A 203 -15.62 -0.82 14.12
C SER A 203 -15.09 -2.25 14.27
N VAL A 204 -15.24 -3.07 13.24
CA VAL A 204 -14.73 -4.45 13.20
C VAL A 204 -13.52 -4.56 12.29
N MET A 205 -12.50 -5.29 12.74
CA MET A 205 -11.39 -5.69 11.87
C MET A 205 -11.80 -6.91 11.04
N SER A 206 -12.03 -6.71 9.74
CA SER A 206 -12.59 -7.71 8.83
C SER A 206 -11.59 -8.30 7.84
N ALA A 207 -10.32 -7.91 7.90
CA ALA A 207 -9.32 -8.26 6.89
C ALA A 207 -8.67 -9.65 7.05
N GLY A 208 -9.33 -10.58 7.76
CA GLY A 208 -8.84 -11.96 7.91
C GLY A 208 -7.85 -12.14 9.06
N ILE A 209 -8.04 -11.41 10.16
CA ILE A 209 -7.36 -11.69 11.43
C ILE A 209 -7.72 -13.11 11.91
N VAL A 210 -6.71 -13.94 12.16
CA VAL A 210 -6.90 -15.32 12.60
C VAL A 210 -6.37 -15.42 14.02
N LEU A 211 -7.22 -15.74 14.99
CA LEU A 211 -6.83 -15.87 16.39
C LEU A 211 -7.02 -17.31 16.87
N PRO A 212 -6.18 -17.78 17.82
CA PRO A 212 -6.29 -19.13 18.32
C PRO A 212 -7.63 -19.31 19.01
N ASN A 213 -8.29 -20.43 18.74
CA ASN A 213 -9.57 -20.78 19.35
C ASN A 213 -9.59 -22.26 19.74
N LYS A 214 -10.49 -22.63 20.65
CA LYS A 214 -10.61 -24.00 21.15
C LYS A 214 -11.04 -25.04 20.12
N TYR A 215 -11.51 -24.62 18.94
CA TYR A 215 -12.19 -25.47 17.97
C TYR A 215 -11.41 -25.74 16.69
N GLY A 216 -10.29 -25.05 16.45
CA GLY A 216 -9.56 -25.18 15.19
C GLY A 216 -8.12 -24.70 15.27
N TYR A 217 -7.90 -23.38 15.23
CA TYR A 217 -6.56 -22.82 15.15
C TYR A 217 -5.88 -22.79 16.53
N LYS A 218 -4.75 -23.49 16.68
CA LYS A 218 -4.01 -23.55 17.95
C LYS A 218 -3.11 -22.34 18.21
N GLY A 219 -2.92 -21.47 17.21
CA GLY A 219 -1.97 -20.36 17.28
C GLY A 219 -0.61 -20.70 16.67
N GLY A 220 0.40 -19.93 17.06
CA GLY A 220 1.78 -20.04 16.58
C GLY A 220 2.11 -19.18 15.37
N GLY A 221 1.18 -18.32 14.95
CA GLY A 221 1.41 -17.28 13.97
C GLY A 221 2.02 -16.01 14.59
N VAL A 222 2.54 -15.16 13.70
CA VAL A 222 2.92 -13.79 14.03
C VAL A 222 2.16 -12.87 13.08
N GLN A 223 1.49 -11.86 13.63
CA GLN A 223 0.70 -10.90 12.86
C GLN A 223 1.04 -9.47 13.28
N SER A 224 1.06 -8.56 12.31
CA SER A 224 1.32 -7.13 12.54
C SER A 224 0.33 -6.31 11.74
N TRP A 225 -0.73 -5.88 12.39
CA TRP A 225 -1.86 -5.22 11.76
C TRP A 225 -1.68 -3.71 11.74
N TYR A 226 -1.49 -3.14 10.57
CA TYR A 226 -1.71 -1.72 10.32
C TYR A 226 -3.19 -1.49 10.02
N VAL A 227 -3.79 -0.53 10.70
CA VAL A 227 -5.19 -0.13 10.51
C VAL A 227 -5.25 1.38 10.32
N GLY A 228 -5.63 1.81 9.12
CA GLY A 228 -5.88 3.21 8.80
C GLY A 228 -7.35 3.58 8.90
N THR A 229 -7.63 4.88 8.79
CA THR A 229 -8.98 5.40 8.58
C THR A 229 -9.05 6.21 7.31
N ARG A 230 -10.16 6.11 6.59
CA ARG A 230 -10.50 7.05 5.51
C ARG A 230 -11.98 7.35 5.50
N MET A 231 -12.36 8.41 4.79
CA MET A 231 -13.75 8.69 4.50
C MET A 231 -14.25 7.77 3.38
N ASP A 232 -15.35 7.06 3.60
CA ASP A 232 -16.10 6.41 2.54
C ASP A 232 -16.93 7.49 1.81
N LEU A 233 -16.66 7.66 0.52
CA LEU A 233 -17.29 8.68 -0.31
C LEU A 233 -18.78 8.43 -0.55
N ASN A 234 -19.25 7.18 -0.42
CA ASN A 234 -20.66 6.85 -0.64
C ASN A 234 -21.53 7.14 0.59
N THR A 235 -21.00 6.86 1.78
CA THR A 235 -21.72 7.00 3.04
C THR A 235 -21.36 8.29 3.79
N ASN A 236 -20.27 8.95 3.38
CA ASN A 236 -19.65 10.09 4.07
C ASN A 236 -19.34 9.76 5.55
N LYS A 237 -18.99 8.51 5.83
CA LYS A 237 -18.59 8.01 7.15
C LYS A 237 -17.12 7.59 7.14
N SER A 238 -16.47 7.69 8.29
CA SER A 238 -15.16 7.07 8.48
C SER A 238 -15.27 5.55 8.40
N VAL A 239 -14.31 4.92 7.75
CA VAL A 239 -14.19 3.46 7.67
C VAL A 239 -12.76 3.04 7.97
N LEU A 240 -12.59 1.81 8.47
CA LEU A 240 -11.29 1.21 8.75
C LEU A 240 -10.67 0.66 7.46
N ASP A 241 -9.80 1.45 6.82
CA ASP A 241 -9.11 1.08 5.58
C ASP A 241 -7.83 1.93 5.40
N PRO A 242 -6.66 1.33 5.06
CA PRO A 242 -6.45 -0.10 4.89
C PRO A 242 -6.34 -0.85 6.22
N GLN A 243 -6.75 -2.11 6.20
CA GLN A 243 -6.45 -3.10 7.23
C GLN A 243 -5.47 -4.11 6.63
N SER A 244 -4.22 -4.11 7.08
CA SER A 244 -3.14 -4.87 6.43
C SER A 244 -2.26 -5.58 7.44
N ASN A 245 -2.09 -6.89 7.26
CA ASN A 245 -1.09 -7.67 7.99
C ASN A 245 0.27 -7.56 7.29
N LEU A 246 1.19 -6.79 7.89
CA LEU A 246 2.54 -6.58 7.37
C LEU A 246 3.35 -7.88 7.29
N VAL A 247 3.11 -8.85 8.16
CA VAL A 247 3.80 -10.16 8.09
C VAL A 247 3.44 -10.90 6.80
N ALA A 248 2.20 -10.78 6.32
CA ALA A 248 1.79 -11.37 5.04
C ALA A 248 2.40 -10.63 3.83
N ILE A 249 2.69 -9.34 3.98
CA ILE A 249 3.33 -8.52 2.94
C ILE A 249 4.84 -8.80 2.90
N PHE A 250 5.47 -9.02 4.04
CA PHE A 250 6.91 -9.24 4.20
C PHE A 250 7.19 -10.59 4.86
N PRO A 251 6.96 -11.73 4.19
CA PRO A 251 7.31 -13.04 4.74
C PRO A 251 8.84 -13.15 4.88
N ARG A 252 9.26 -13.94 5.87
CA ARG A 252 10.66 -14.35 6.07
C ARG A 252 11.14 -15.33 5.02
#